data_AF-A0A510V0D0-F1
#
_entry.id   AF-A0A510V0D0-F1
#
_cell.length_a   1.000
_cell.length_b   1.000
_cell.length_c   1.000
_cell.angle_alpha   90.00
_cell.angle_beta   90.00
_cell.angle_gamma   90.00
#
_symmetry.space_group_name_H-M   'P 1'
#
loop_
_entity.id
_entity.type
_entity.pdbx_description
1 polymer ?
#
loop_
_entity_poly.entity_id
_entity_poly.type
_entity_poly.pdbx_seq_one_letter_code
_entity_poly.pdbx_strand_id
1 'polypeptide(L)'
;MKRTLWKTAAVAAVAALALTACSSGDSGESEPTSSSTGPDTSPVTLNFTWWGNDDRAARYNEALELFKEKYPYITVQTSFAAFPDYWTARSTEAAGRALPDVMQFDLSYLREFNQNGQLLDLQEWVDNGTIDLGGFDETLTTAGVLEDKMIGIPTSTNTFAMFQNPNVIEQTGATFPDEAEYTWEDYNEFIAEVSEAGEKTADGYGLYGAVDYTGTFWFFIQWLLQKGITPFEDDGTFGFDEAEIVEFLDLTADLRADKLVYPVDRNVSLAPKGGFTVNETASEMSWDNFLAGYVADSGTDNLAMAQIPSIEPGEKALFFKPSMLLSSGANTKYPEQAATLINFLLTDPEVGRIFGTSKGVPADDEQRAAVDTTEGSVDAQVIAYEEKVAEQVTESTPIPVKGFGTIESKWRTLAEELGYGTITPEDFAEQWFAEAELSTQ
;
A
#
# COMPACT_ATOMS: atom_id res chain seq x y z
N MET A 1 47.71 -33.58 36.94
CA MET A 1 47.96 -34.97 37.41
C MET A 1 46.63 -35.73 37.48
N LYS A 2 46.54 -36.84 36.74
CA LYS A 2 45.77 -38.11 36.98
C LYS A 2 44.36 -38.00 37.61
N ARG A 3 43.25 -38.27 36.88
CA ARG A 3 42.57 -39.59 36.67
C ARG A 3 42.37 -40.38 37.98
N THR A 4 41.17 -40.76 38.44
CA THR A 4 40.27 -41.89 38.01
C THR A 4 39.02 -41.91 38.95
N LEU A 5 37.76 -42.06 38.53
CA LEU A 5 36.97 -43.25 38.09
C LEU A 5 36.76 -44.40 39.11
N TRP A 6 35.49 -44.61 39.53
CA TRP A 6 34.77 -45.90 39.72
C TRP A 6 33.29 -45.56 40.07
N LYS A 7 32.23 -45.89 39.30
CA LYS A 7 31.60 -47.16 38.84
C LYS A 7 31.11 -48.08 39.96
N THR A 8 29.76 -48.21 40.09
CA THR A 8 28.88 -49.41 39.98
C THR A 8 27.48 -49.07 40.55
N ALA A 9 26.38 -49.17 39.79
CA ALA A 9 25.48 -50.32 39.58
C ALA A 9 24.78 -50.81 40.88
N ALA A 10 23.53 -51.26 40.97
CA ALA A 10 22.31 -51.38 40.16
C ALA A 10 21.21 -51.94 41.11
N VAL A 11 19.94 -51.99 40.69
CA VAL A 11 18.88 -53.02 40.97
C VAL A 11 17.49 -52.43 41.25
N ALA A 12 16.49 -53.05 40.60
CA ALA A 12 15.08 -52.72 40.46
C ALA A 12 14.16 -53.43 41.47
N ALA A 13 12.91 -52.93 41.62
CA ALA A 13 11.67 -53.65 41.95
C ALA A 13 10.49 -52.63 41.96
N VAL A 14 9.59 -52.58 40.96
CA VAL A 14 8.32 -53.34 40.83
C VAL A 14 7.46 -53.35 42.11
N ALA A 15 6.36 -52.59 42.08
CA ALA A 15 5.15 -52.89 42.83
C ALA A 15 3.93 -52.40 42.04
N ALA A 16 3.22 -53.34 41.44
CA ALA A 16 1.88 -53.18 40.90
C ALA A 16 0.90 -54.02 41.74
N LEU A 17 -0.36 -53.56 41.72
CA LEU A 17 -1.62 -54.28 42.02
C LEU A 17 -2.13 -54.29 43.48
N ALA A 18 -3.26 -53.59 43.68
CA ALA A 18 -4.51 -54.22 44.15
C ALA A 18 -5.75 -53.34 43.77
N LEU A 19 -6.52 -53.80 42.77
CA LEU A 19 -7.92 -54.30 42.83
C LEU A 19 -9.00 -53.18 42.87
N THR A 20 -9.65 -52.83 41.75
CA THR A 20 -10.86 -53.43 41.13
C THR A 20 -12.10 -53.50 42.02
N ALA A 21 -13.12 -52.72 41.66
CA ALA A 21 -14.53 -53.09 41.83
C ALA A 21 -15.30 -52.71 40.54
N CYS A 22 -15.78 -53.72 39.82
CA CYS A 22 -16.66 -53.62 38.66
C CYS A 22 -18.12 -53.79 39.09
N SER A 23 -19.03 -53.11 38.39
CA SER A 23 -20.41 -53.52 38.04
C SER A 23 -21.12 -52.23 37.63
N SER A 24 -21.74 -52.05 36.47
CA SER A 24 -22.49 -52.96 35.61
C SER A 24 -22.69 -52.26 34.26
N GLY A 25 -22.64 -53.03 33.16
CA GLY A 25 -22.84 -52.52 31.82
C GLY A 25 -24.31 -52.23 31.48
N ASP A 26 -24.50 -51.27 30.60
CA ASP A 26 -25.61 -51.22 29.67
C ASP A 26 -25.07 -50.81 28.30
N SER A 27 -25.48 -51.56 27.29
CA SER A 27 -25.07 -51.48 25.90
C SER A 27 -25.87 -50.37 25.20
N GLY A 28 -25.18 -49.28 24.82
CA GLY A 28 -25.73 -48.20 24.02
C GLY A 28 -24.89 -47.96 22.78
N GLU A 29 -25.49 -48.28 21.63
CA GLU A 29 -25.04 -47.98 20.26
C GLU A 29 -24.46 -46.56 20.15
N SER A 30 -23.24 -46.43 19.63
CA SER A 30 -22.66 -45.13 19.29
C SER A 30 -23.28 -44.64 17.99
N GLU A 31 -24.23 -43.72 18.07
CA GLU A 31 -24.60 -42.89 16.92
C GLU A 31 -23.46 -41.89 16.61
N PRO A 32 -23.20 -41.59 15.33
CA PRO A 32 -22.27 -40.54 14.97
C PRO A 32 -22.89 -39.21 15.37
N THR A 33 -22.27 -38.52 16.33
CA THR A 33 -22.62 -37.14 16.63
C THR A 33 -22.35 -36.30 15.39
N SER A 34 -23.45 -35.84 14.81
CA SER A 34 -23.61 -34.73 13.88
C SER A 34 -22.51 -33.68 14.02
N SER A 35 -21.80 -33.46 12.92
CA SER A 35 -21.02 -32.25 12.67
C SER A 35 -21.89 -31.02 12.95
N SER A 36 -21.55 -30.30 14.02
CA SER A 36 -22.03 -28.96 14.28
C SER A 36 -21.63 -28.08 13.09
N THR A 37 -22.60 -27.68 12.26
CA THR A 37 -22.45 -26.70 11.19
C THR A 37 -22.58 -25.25 11.69
N GLY A 38 -22.28 -25.02 12.98
CA GLY A 38 -22.20 -23.68 13.56
C GLY A 38 -20.75 -23.24 13.78
N PRO A 39 -20.46 -21.92 13.79
CA PRO A 39 -19.12 -21.39 14.00
C PRO A 39 -18.54 -21.84 15.35
N ASP A 40 -17.23 -22.13 15.39
CA ASP A 40 -16.52 -22.49 16.63
C ASP A 40 -16.43 -21.27 17.56
N THR A 41 -17.14 -21.33 18.68
CA THR A 41 -17.22 -20.26 19.68
C THR A 41 -16.34 -20.52 20.91
N SER A 42 -15.36 -21.40 20.79
CA SER A 42 -14.36 -21.63 21.83
C SER A 42 -13.56 -20.34 22.10
N PRO A 43 -13.28 -19.99 23.37
CA PRO A 43 -12.50 -18.79 23.68
C PRO A 43 -11.10 -18.85 23.06
N VAL A 44 -10.75 -17.85 22.26
CA VAL A 44 -9.43 -17.70 21.63
C VAL A 44 -8.84 -16.32 21.89
N THR A 45 -7.53 -16.19 21.68
CA THR A 45 -6.82 -14.90 21.72
C THR A 45 -6.00 -14.74 20.45
N LEU A 46 -6.27 -13.67 19.72
CA LEU A 46 -5.54 -13.26 18.52
C LEU A 46 -4.59 -12.11 18.86
N ASN A 47 -3.43 -12.09 18.22
CA ASN A 47 -2.53 -10.94 18.20
C ASN A 47 -2.75 -10.17 16.90
N PHE A 48 -3.11 -8.89 17.03
CA PHE A 48 -3.26 -7.97 15.92
C PHE A 48 -2.23 -6.83 16.03
N THR A 49 -1.54 -6.52 14.94
CA THR A 49 -0.58 -5.42 14.92
C THR A 49 -0.70 -4.54 13.69
N TRP A 50 -0.27 -3.29 13.82
CA TRP A 50 -0.26 -2.31 12.74
C TRP A 50 0.88 -1.31 12.92
N TRP A 51 1.22 -0.57 11.86
CA TRP A 51 2.05 0.62 12.00
C TRP A 51 1.19 1.87 12.07
N GLY A 52 1.69 2.90 12.74
CA GLY A 52 1.02 4.20 12.78
C GLY A 52 1.30 4.97 14.06
N ASN A 53 0.40 5.89 14.35
CA ASN A 53 0.45 6.80 15.49
C ASN A 53 -0.70 6.52 16.47
N ASP A 54 -0.75 7.32 17.55
CA ASP A 54 -1.79 7.20 18.58
C ASP A 54 -3.21 7.44 18.05
N ASP A 55 -3.40 8.27 17.03
CA ASP A 55 -4.71 8.48 16.39
C ASP A 55 -5.21 7.20 15.72
N ARG A 56 -4.37 6.56 14.91
CA ARG A 56 -4.69 5.26 14.30
C ARG A 56 -4.94 4.20 15.36
N ALA A 57 -4.16 4.20 16.45
CA ALA A 57 -4.36 3.27 17.54
C ALA A 57 -5.72 3.48 18.25
N ALA A 58 -6.14 4.73 18.46
CA ALA A 58 -7.45 5.04 19.02
C ALA A 58 -8.60 4.52 18.13
N ARG A 59 -8.49 4.73 16.80
CA ARG A 59 -9.47 4.22 15.82
C ARG A 59 -9.57 2.70 15.80
N TYR A 60 -8.43 2.00 15.81
CA TYR A 60 -8.45 0.53 15.92
C TYR A 60 -9.06 0.06 17.23
N ASN A 61 -8.78 0.70 18.36
CA ASN A 61 -9.38 0.33 19.63
C ASN A 61 -10.90 0.52 19.62
N GLU A 62 -11.42 1.59 19.01
CA GLU A 62 -12.86 1.80 18.85
C GLU A 62 -13.50 0.70 17.99
N ALA A 63 -12.90 0.38 16.84
CA ALA A 63 -13.35 -0.71 15.97
C ALA A 63 -13.31 -2.08 16.69
N LEU A 64 -12.30 -2.34 17.51
CA LEU A 64 -12.16 -3.62 18.21
C LEU A 64 -13.12 -3.79 19.39
N GLU A 65 -13.63 -2.71 19.99
CA GLU A 65 -14.74 -2.83 20.95
C GLU A 65 -16.03 -3.27 20.24
N LEU A 66 -16.31 -2.77 19.03
CA LEU A 66 -17.42 -3.24 18.20
C LEU A 66 -17.25 -4.72 17.80
N PHE A 67 -16.02 -5.11 17.43
CA PHE A 67 -15.70 -6.51 17.13
C PHE A 67 -16.00 -7.42 18.32
N LYS A 68 -15.57 -7.03 19.52
CA LYS A 68 -15.78 -7.79 20.76
C LYS A 68 -17.26 -7.92 21.13
N GLU A 69 -18.09 -6.92 20.82
CA GLU A 69 -19.54 -7.02 21.00
C GLU A 69 -20.15 -8.09 20.08
N LYS A 70 -19.68 -8.19 18.82
CA LYS A 70 -20.14 -9.19 17.84
C LYS A 70 -19.55 -10.59 18.08
N TYR A 71 -18.30 -10.65 18.52
CA TYR A 71 -17.52 -11.88 18.68
C TYR A 71 -16.92 -12.00 20.10
N PRO A 72 -17.75 -12.14 21.15
CA PRO A 72 -17.29 -12.07 22.55
C PRO A 72 -16.36 -13.23 22.98
N TYR A 73 -16.22 -14.25 22.13
CA TYR A 73 -15.31 -15.39 22.33
C TYR A 73 -13.92 -15.17 21.73
N ILE A 74 -13.70 -14.09 20.96
CA ILE A 74 -12.41 -13.74 20.38
C ILE A 74 -11.85 -12.53 21.14
N THR A 75 -10.76 -12.73 21.87
CA THR A 75 -10.00 -11.63 22.48
C THR A 75 -8.90 -11.17 21.52
N VAL A 76 -8.80 -9.87 21.24
CA VAL A 76 -7.74 -9.32 20.38
C VAL A 76 -6.73 -8.55 21.24
N GLN A 77 -5.47 -8.99 21.22
CA GLN A 77 -4.34 -8.27 21.81
C GLN A 77 -3.65 -7.43 20.75
N THR A 78 -3.40 -6.17 21.05
CA THR A 78 -2.92 -5.20 20.07
C THR A 78 -1.52 -4.68 20.37
N SER A 79 -0.78 -4.33 19.32
CA SER A 79 0.46 -3.58 19.41
C SER A 79 0.71 -2.78 18.14
N PHE A 80 1.38 -1.63 18.26
CA PHE A 80 1.73 -0.82 17.10
C PHE A 80 3.10 -0.15 17.25
N ALA A 81 3.69 0.24 16.12
CA ALA A 81 4.98 0.92 16.06
C ALA A 81 5.03 1.90 14.87
N ALA A 82 6.05 2.75 14.83
CA ALA A 82 6.38 3.50 13.62
C ALA A 82 6.82 2.55 12.49
N PHE A 83 6.65 2.94 11.23
CA PHE A 83 6.86 2.06 10.07
C PHE A 83 8.22 1.34 10.06
N PRO A 84 9.38 1.99 10.29
CA PRO A 84 10.67 1.28 10.28
C PRO A 84 10.81 0.24 11.42
N ASP A 85 10.36 0.61 12.61
CA ASP A 85 10.40 -0.28 13.79
C ASP A 85 9.42 -1.44 13.63
N TYR A 86 8.26 -1.19 13.02
CA TYR A 86 7.25 -2.19 12.71
C TYR A 86 7.83 -3.31 11.85
N TRP A 87 8.45 -2.96 10.72
CA TRP A 87 9.03 -3.94 9.80
C TRP A 87 10.25 -4.65 10.40
N THR A 88 11.08 -3.94 11.17
CA THR A 88 12.17 -4.57 11.95
C THR A 88 11.64 -5.67 12.88
N ALA A 89 10.52 -5.41 13.57
CA ALA A 89 9.86 -6.41 14.40
C ALA A 89 9.27 -7.56 13.56
N ARG A 90 8.57 -7.27 12.45
CA ARG A 90 7.99 -8.28 11.56
C ARG A 90 9.06 -9.24 11.05
N SER A 91 10.20 -8.74 10.56
CA SER A 91 11.29 -9.58 10.06
C SER A 91 11.87 -10.49 11.16
N THR A 92 12.02 -9.97 12.38
CA THR A 92 12.51 -10.75 13.53
C THR A 92 11.54 -11.87 13.91
N GLU A 93 10.24 -11.56 13.97
CA GLU A 93 9.19 -12.51 14.29
C GLU A 93 9.02 -13.57 13.20
N ALA A 94 9.12 -13.17 11.93
CA ALA A 94 9.06 -14.06 10.78
C ALA A 94 10.20 -15.08 10.78
N ALA A 95 11.43 -14.64 11.08
CA ALA A 95 12.58 -15.52 11.26
C ALA A 95 12.38 -16.52 12.42
N GLY A 96 11.66 -16.10 13.47
CA GLY A 96 11.29 -16.93 14.63
C GLY A 96 10.05 -17.79 14.45
N ARG A 97 9.34 -17.72 13.32
CA ARG A 97 7.99 -18.31 13.10
C ARG A 97 6.97 -17.90 14.17
N ALA A 98 6.98 -16.62 14.50
CA ALA A 98 6.16 -16.02 15.55
C ALA A 98 5.41 -14.78 15.05
N LEU A 99 5.03 -14.74 13.77
CA LEU A 99 4.22 -13.65 13.24
C LEU A 99 2.84 -13.61 13.93
N PRO A 100 2.22 -12.43 14.07
CA PRO A 100 0.89 -12.30 14.66
C PRO A 100 -0.19 -12.95 13.81
N ASP A 101 -1.33 -13.19 14.47
CA ASP A 101 -2.48 -13.82 13.85
C ASP A 101 -3.10 -12.91 12.77
N VAL A 102 -3.11 -11.60 12.99
CA VAL A 102 -3.48 -10.58 11.98
C VAL A 102 -2.45 -9.45 12.01
N MET A 103 -2.08 -8.92 10.86
CA MET A 103 -1.13 -7.82 10.77
C MET A 103 -1.44 -6.90 9.59
N GLN A 104 -1.24 -5.61 9.80
CA GLN A 104 -1.18 -4.66 8.70
C GLN A 104 0.02 -5.01 7.81
N PHE A 105 -0.16 -4.93 6.50
CA PHE A 105 0.84 -5.34 5.54
C PHE A 105 0.98 -4.31 4.43
N ASP A 106 2.16 -4.24 3.83
CA ASP A 106 2.47 -3.34 2.72
C ASP A 106 2.93 -4.16 1.52
N LEU A 107 2.55 -3.73 0.32
CA LEU A 107 2.90 -4.40 -0.93
C LEU A 107 4.40 -4.61 -1.09
N SER A 108 5.23 -3.69 -0.60
CA SER A 108 6.69 -3.76 -0.72
C SER A 108 7.33 -4.95 -0.02
N TYR A 109 6.64 -5.56 0.96
CA TYR A 109 7.13 -6.74 1.71
C TYR A 109 6.42 -8.03 1.31
N LEU A 110 5.37 -7.95 0.49
CA LEU A 110 4.45 -9.06 0.21
C LEU A 110 5.18 -10.24 -0.43
N ARG A 111 5.99 -9.95 -1.44
CA ARG A 111 6.80 -10.95 -2.16
C ARG A 111 7.80 -11.65 -1.25
N GLU A 112 8.58 -10.90 -0.48
CA GLU A 112 9.61 -11.46 0.41
C GLU A 112 9.01 -12.42 1.44
N PHE A 113 7.90 -12.03 2.07
CA PHE A 113 7.27 -12.87 3.09
C PHE A 113 6.54 -14.08 2.48
N ASN A 114 5.92 -13.92 1.31
CA ASN A 114 5.28 -15.03 0.60
C ASN A 114 6.28 -16.11 0.17
N GLN A 115 7.39 -15.72 -0.46
CA GLN A 115 8.42 -16.65 -0.95
C GLN A 115 9.07 -17.45 0.20
N ASN A 116 9.08 -16.87 1.41
CA ASN A 116 9.55 -17.55 2.62
C ASN A 116 8.47 -18.40 3.33
N GLY A 117 7.26 -18.47 2.78
CA GLY A 117 6.13 -19.24 3.33
C GLY A 117 5.63 -18.70 4.67
N GLN A 118 5.72 -17.38 4.87
CA GLN A 118 5.44 -16.73 6.17
C GLN A 118 4.01 -16.20 6.28
N LEU A 119 3.29 -16.09 5.16
CA LEU A 119 1.92 -15.61 5.11
C LEU A 119 0.94 -16.77 4.91
N LEU A 120 -0.20 -16.69 5.58
CA LEU A 120 -1.32 -17.60 5.40
C LEU A 120 -2.01 -17.30 4.06
N ASP A 121 -2.30 -18.34 3.29
CA ASP A 121 -3.17 -18.22 2.11
C ASP A 121 -4.62 -18.13 2.58
N LEU A 122 -5.25 -16.98 2.33
CA LEU A 122 -6.59 -16.63 2.77
C LEU A 122 -7.68 -17.11 1.80
N GLN A 123 -7.32 -17.71 0.66
CA GLN A 123 -8.28 -18.06 -0.39
C GLN A 123 -9.39 -18.97 0.12
N GLU A 124 -9.09 -19.91 1.04
CA GLU A 124 -10.09 -20.79 1.66
C GLU A 124 -11.23 -20.00 2.34
N TRP A 125 -10.92 -18.88 2.99
CA TRP A 125 -11.92 -18.05 3.69
C TRP A 125 -12.64 -17.08 2.77
N VAL A 126 -12.06 -16.73 1.62
CA VAL A 126 -12.77 -16.04 0.54
C VAL A 126 -13.79 -17.00 -0.07
N ASP A 127 -13.36 -18.21 -0.46
CA ASP A 127 -14.21 -19.20 -1.14
C ASP A 127 -15.41 -19.66 -0.30
N ASN A 128 -15.24 -19.74 1.03
CA ASN A 128 -16.30 -20.15 1.94
C ASN A 128 -17.16 -18.98 2.48
N GLY A 129 -16.86 -17.74 2.09
CA GLY A 129 -17.60 -16.54 2.47
C GLY A 129 -17.33 -16.01 3.88
N THR A 130 -16.25 -16.44 4.55
CA THR A 130 -15.81 -15.84 5.82
C THR A 130 -15.23 -14.44 5.59
N ILE A 131 -14.49 -14.27 4.49
CA ILE A 131 -14.05 -12.97 3.96
C ILE A 131 -14.94 -12.66 2.76
N ASP A 132 -15.71 -11.59 2.87
CA ASP A 132 -16.57 -11.11 1.79
C ASP A 132 -15.81 -10.05 0.98
N LEU A 133 -15.60 -10.34 -0.30
CA LEU A 133 -14.98 -9.41 -1.26
C LEU A 133 -16.02 -8.85 -2.25
N GLY A 134 -17.32 -9.08 -2.03
CA GLY A 134 -18.38 -8.67 -2.95
C GLY A 134 -18.48 -7.15 -3.15
N GLY A 135 -18.06 -6.36 -2.16
CA GLY A 135 -18.01 -4.89 -2.22
C GLY A 135 -16.69 -4.32 -2.74
N PHE A 136 -15.72 -5.16 -3.12
CA PHE A 136 -14.38 -4.75 -3.55
C PHE A 136 -14.28 -4.68 -5.08
N ASP A 137 -13.47 -3.75 -5.57
CA ASP A 137 -13.08 -3.75 -6.98
C ASP A 137 -12.18 -4.97 -7.28
N GLU A 138 -12.51 -5.72 -8.34
CA GLU A 138 -11.76 -6.93 -8.69
C GLU A 138 -10.28 -6.62 -8.97
N THR A 139 -9.98 -5.52 -9.67
CA THR A 139 -8.60 -5.11 -10.00
C THR A 139 -7.78 -4.81 -8.76
N LEU A 140 -8.41 -4.28 -7.70
CA LEU A 140 -7.76 -4.03 -6.42
C LEU A 140 -7.45 -5.33 -5.68
N THR A 141 -8.39 -6.29 -5.64
CA THR A 141 -8.19 -7.56 -4.91
C THR A 141 -7.01 -8.37 -5.42
N THR A 142 -6.67 -8.24 -6.72
CA THR A 142 -5.48 -8.88 -7.31
C THR A 142 -4.17 -8.46 -6.65
N ALA A 143 -4.10 -7.26 -6.06
CA ALA A 143 -2.92 -6.77 -5.35
C ALA A 143 -2.59 -7.60 -4.09
N GLY A 144 -3.57 -8.36 -3.60
CA GLY A 144 -3.44 -9.32 -2.51
C GLY A 144 -3.01 -10.72 -2.93
N VAL A 145 -2.95 -11.00 -4.24
CA VAL A 145 -2.71 -12.32 -4.81
C VAL A 145 -1.29 -12.41 -5.35
N LEU A 146 -0.52 -13.39 -4.90
CA LEU A 146 0.82 -13.66 -5.44
C LEU A 146 1.08 -15.17 -5.49
N GLU A 147 1.59 -15.66 -6.62
CA GLU A 147 1.80 -17.10 -6.85
C GLU A 147 0.52 -17.92 -6.56
N ASP A 148 -0.63 -17.47 -7.08
CA ASP A 148 -1.96 -18.07 -6.91
C ASP A 148 -2.49 -18.13 -5.46
N LYS A 149 -1.93 -17.36 -4.53
CA LYS A 149 -2.37 -17.31 -3.13
C LYS A 149 -2.88 -15.94 -2.72
N MET A 150 -4.01 -15.88 -2.05
CA MET A 150 -4.55 -14.65 -1.46
C MET A 150 -3.86 -14.38 -0.13
N ILE A 151 -2.78 -13.62 -0.11
CA ILE A 151 -1.90 -13.45 1.07
C ILE A 151 -2.08 -12.11 1.78
N GLY A 152 -2.93 -11.23 1.25
CA GLY A 152 -3.37 -10.02 1.92
C GLY A 152 -4.67 -9.51 1.33
N ILE A 153 -5.52 -8.90 2.15
CA ILE A 153 -6.75 -8.26 1.68
C ILE A 153 -6.54 -6.73 1.69
N PRO A 154 -6.73 -6.04 0.55
CA PRO A 154 -6.68 -4.57 0.47
C PRO A 154 -7.52 -3.90 1.54
N THR A 155 -7.00 -2.84 2.17
CA THR A 155 -7.76 -2.08 3.17
C THR A 155 -8.45 -0.84 2.62
N SER A 156 -7.98 -0.37 1.47
CA SER A 156 -8.41 0.87 0.83
C SER A 156 -7.99 0.86 -0.64
N THR A 157 -8.53 1.79 -1.40
CA THR A 157 -8.04 2.25 -2.70
C THR A 157 -7.23 3.53 -2.53
N ASN A 158 -6.32 3.73 -3.46
CA ASN A 158 -5.69 4.98 -3.85
C ASN A 158 -5.47 4.89 -5.38
N THR A 159 -5.52 6.00 -6.09
CA THR A 159 -5.06 6.08 -7.48
C THR A 159 -4.25 7.36 -7.73
N PHE A 160 -3.53 7.43 -8.84
CA PHE A 160 -2.80 8.65 -9.17
C PHE A 160 -3.76 9.76 -9.58
N ALA A 161 -3.48 10.97 -9.07
CA ALA A 161 -4.16 12.19 -9.44
C ALA A 161 -3.17 13.25 -9.90
N MET A 162 -3.61 14.04 -10.88
CA MET A 162 -3.01 15.33 -11.20
C MET A 162 -3.65 16.38 -10.32
N PHE A 163 -2.91 16.87 -9.34
CA PHE A 163 -3.33 18.00 -8.53
C PHE A 163 -3.06 19.30 -9.28
N GLN A 164 -4.02 20.22 -9.23
CA GLN A 164 -3.94 21.52 -9.87
C GLN A 164 -4.12 22.63 -8.83
N ASN A 165 -3.40 23.73 -9.03
CA ASN A 165 -3.57 24.97 -8.28
C ASN A 165 -4.16 26.04 -9.23
N PRO A 166 -5.51 26.14 -9.32
CA PRO A 166 -6.19 27.13 -10.16
C PRO A 166 -5.69 28.57 -9.98
N ASN A 167 -5.25 28.95 -8.77
CA ASN A 167 -4.75 30.30 -8.52
C ASN A 167 -3.45 30.57 -9.30
N VAL A 168 -2.55 29.59 -9.36
CA VAL A 168 -1.29 29.68 -10.11
C VAL A 168 -1.56 29.63 -11.62
N ILE A 169 -2.47 28.75 -12.06
CA ILE A 169 -2.89 28.67 -13.47
C ILE A 169 -3.49 30.01 -13.94
N GLU A 170 -4.42 30.59 -13.18
CA GLU A 170 -5.01 31.89 -13.49
C GLU A 170 -3.96 33.01 -13.50
N GLN A 171 -3.03 33.01 -12.54
CA GLN A 171 -1.99 34.03 -12.45
C GLN A 171 -1.05 34.01 -13.67
N THR A 172 -0.70 32.81 -14.16
CA THR A 172 0.17 32.65 -15.33
C THR A 172 -0.56 32.84 -16.65
N GLY A 173 -1.89 32.75 -16.64
CA GLY A 173 -2.73 32.81 -17.84
C GLY A 173 -2.65 31.55 -18.71
N ALA A 174 -2.01 30.50 -18.19
CA ALA A 174 -1.89 29.21 -18.87
C ALA A 174 -3.24 28.47 -18.92
N THR A 175 -3.35 27.50 -19.82
CA THR A 175 -4.56 26.67 -19.94
C THR A 175 -4.19 25.21 -19.70
N PHE A 176 -4.78 24.60 -18.67
CA PHE A 176 -4.64 23.15 -18.48
C PHE A 176 -5.32 22.42 -19.63
N PRO A 177 -4.72 21.35 -20.20
CA PRO A 177 -5.28 20.62 -21.33
C PRO A 177 -6.60 19.93 -20.99
N ASP A 178 -7.35 19.47 -22.00
CA ASP A 178 -8.61 18.76 -21.78
C ASP A 178 -8.35 17.45 -21.01
N GLU A 179 -8.82 17.42 -19.77
CA GLU A 179 -8.56 16.33 -18.84
C GLU A 179 -8.92 14.96 -19.40
N ALA A 180 -9.90 14.85 -20.31
CA ALA A 180 -10.41 13.56 -20.78
C ALA A 180 -9.46 12.81 -21.74
N GLU A 181 -8.61 13.53 -22.49
CA GLU A 181 -7.86 12.96 -23.61
C GLU A 181 -6.40 13.43 -23.70
N TYR A 182 -5.91 14.18 -22.70
CA TYR A 182 -4.56 14.75 -22.77
C TYR A 182 -3.44 13.72 -22.55
N THR A 183 -2.33 14.01 -23.21
CA THR A 183 -1.13 13.17 -23.26
C THR A 183 0.00 13.73 -22.40
N TRP A 184 1.06 12.94 -22.21
CA TRP A 184 2.31 13.43 -21.62
C TRP A 184 2.90 14.63 -22.38
N GLU A 185 2.74 14.68 -23.71
CA GLU A 185 3.17 15.82 -24.54
C GLU A 185 2.34 17.07 -24.21
N ASP A 186 1.01 16.96 -24.17
CA ASP A 186 0.13 18.08 -23.79
C ASP A 186 0.44 18.60 -22.37
N TYR A 187 0.78 17.69 -21.44
CA TYR A 187 1.19 18.08 -20.10
C TYR A 187 2.53 18.81 -20.10
N ASN A 188 3.50 18.37 -20.91
CA ASN A 188 4.77 19.06 -21.06
C ASN A 188 4.60 20.48 -21.66
N GLU A 189 3.69 20.64 -22.64
CA GLU A 189 3.34 21.95 -23.18
C GLU A 189 2.74 22.86 -22.11
N PHE A 190 1.83 22.35 -21.27
CA PHE A 190 1.32 23.08 -20.12
C PHE A 190 2.42 23.46 -19.13
N ILE A 191 3.36 22.55 -18.84
CA ILE A 191 4.49 22.85 -17.95
C ILE A 191 5.32 24.01 -18.50
N ALA A 192 5.62 23.98 -19.79
CA ALA A 192 6.35 25.04 -20.47
C ALA A 192 5.57 26.36 -20.43
N GLU A 193 4.28 26.37 -20.77
CA GLU A 193 3.44 27.58 -20.81
C GLU A 193 3.43 28.32 -19.46
N VAL A 194 3.22 27.60 -18.36
CA VAL A 194 3.22 28.19 -17.01
C VAL A 194 4.59 28.79 -16.68
N SER A 195 5.67 28.06 -16.95
CA SER A 195 7.02 28.48 -16.59
C SER A 195 7.52 29.65 -17.45
N GLU A 196 7.15 29.70 -18.73
CA GLU A 196 7.51 30.76 -19.67
C GLU A 196 6.77 32.07 -19.41
N ALA A 197 5.60 32.03 -18.76
CA ALA A 197 4.88 33.23 -18.32
C ALA A 197 5.76 34.13 -17.43
N GLY A 198 6.75 33.55 -16.73
CA GLY A 198 7.73 34.29 -15.92
C GLY A 198 7.14 34.99 -14.70
N GLU A 199 5.93 34.58 -14.30
CA GLU A 199 5.20 35.07 -13.14
C GLU A 199 5.85 34.62 -11.83
N LYS A 200 5.52 35.32 -10.75
CA LYS A 200 6.16 35.14 -9.46
C LYS A 200 5.16 35.16 -8.31
N THR A 201 5.50 34.44 -7.24
CA THR A 201 4.84 34.61 -5.95
C THR A 201 5.08 36.01 -5.39
N ALA A 202 4.28 36.42 -4.40
CA ALA A 202 4.45 37.71 -3.71
C ALA A 202 5.84 37.88 -3.07
N ASP A 203 6.48 36.77 -2.68
CA ASP A 203 7.83 36.74 -2.09
C ASP A 203 8.95 36.71 -3.15
N GLY A 204 8.60 36.74 -4.44
CA GLY A 204 9.52 36.88 -5.56
C GLY A 204 10.09 35.57 -6.12
N TYR A 205 9.57 34.42 -5.69
CA TYR A 205 9.91 33.11 -6.27
C TYR A 205 9.17 32.91 -7.60
N GLY A 206 9.82 32.25 -8.57
CA GLY A 206 9.19 31.95 -9.86
C GLY A 206 8.06 30.93 -9.73
N LEU A 207 7.03 31.07 -10.57
CA LEU A 207 5.99 30.06 -10.75
C LEU A 207 6.37 29.12 -11.88
N TYR A 208 6.09 27.83 -11.69
CA TYR A 208 6.43 26.76 -12.63
C TYR A 208 5.22 25.86 -12.88
N GLY A 209 5.19 25.17 -14.02
CA GLY A 209 4.13 24.20 -14.30
C GLY A 209 4.09 23.05 -13.30
N ALA A 210 5.25 22.43 -13.06
CA ALA A 210 5.40 21.27 -12.18
C ALA A 210 6.85 21.09 -11.75
N VAL A 211 7.07 20.21 -10.76
CA VAL A 211 8.34 19.51 -10.58
C VAL A 211 8.59 18.54 -11.74
N ASP A 212 9.84 18.10 -11.93
CA ASP A 212 10.12 17.05 -12.91
C ASP A 212 9.52 15.72 -12.45
N TYR A 213 8.41 15.33 -13.08
CA TYR A 213 7.67 14.11 -12.73
C TYR A 213 8.48 12.84 -12.99
N THR A 214 9.49 12.89 -13.87
CA THR A 214 10.32 11.71 -14.14
C THR A 214 11.17 11.30 -12.92
N GLY A 215 11.26 12.16 -11.91
CA GLY A 215 11.91 11.86 -10.64
C GLY A 215 11.16 10.91 -9.69
N THR A 216 9.97 10.44 -10.08
CA THR A 216 9.15 9.52 -9.26
C THR A 216 9.02 8.15 -9.94
N PHE A 217 9.58 7.12 -9.31
CA PHE A 217 9.58 5.75 -9.84
C PHE A 217 8.17 5.19 -10.10
N TRP A 218 7.20 5.56 -9.28
CA TRP A 218 5.81 5.16 -9.45
C TRP A 218 5.16 5.72 -10.74
N PHE A 219 5.61 6.88 -11.24
CA PHE A 219 5.13 7.40 -12.53
C PHE A 219 5.80 6.71 -13.71
N PHE A 220 7.04 6.24 -13.55
CA PHE A 220 7.65 5.34 -14.53
C PHE A 220 6.89 4.00 -14.63
N ILE A 221 6.53 3.40 -13.49
CA ILE A 221 5.70 2.18 -13.43
C ILE A 221 4.36 2.40 -14.15
N GLN A 222 3.71 3.53 -13.89
CA GLN A 222 2.46 3.90 -14.55
C GLN A 222 2.62 4.08 -16.06
N TRP A 223 3.73 4.69 -16.50
CA TRP A 223 4.04 4.87 -17.92
C TRP A 223 4.32 3.54 -18.62
N LEU A 224 5.00 2.59 -17.95
CA LEU A 224 5.18 1.22 -18.47
C LEU A 224 3.84 0.51 -18.67
N LEU A 225 2.91 0.63 -17.71
CA LEU A 225 1.56 0.07 -17.84
C LEU A 225 0.80 0.66 -19.04
N GLN A 226 0.90 1.98 -19.24
CA GLN A 226 0.33 2.62 -20.44
C GLN A 226 0.96 2.10 -21.76
N LYS A 227 2.20 1.60 -21.73
CA LYS A 227 2.85 0.93 -22.86
C LYS A 227 2.48 -0.55 -23.01
N GLY A 228 1.65 -1.08 -22.12
CA GLY A 228 1.34 -2.50 -22.04
C GLY A 228 2.53 -3.36 -21.57
N ILE A 229 3.46 -2.78 -20.82
CA ILE A 229 4.61 -3.47 -20.24
C ILE A 229 4.31 -3.78 -18.78
N THR A 230 4.39 -5.06 -18.41
CA THR A 230 4.30 -5.51 -17.01
C THR A 230 5.58 -5.12 -16.27
N PRO A 231 5.55 -4.23 -15.25
CA PRO A 231 6.78 -3.72 -14.65
C PRO A 231 7.55 -4.77 -13.83
N PHE A 232 6.81 -5.63 -13.12
CA PHE A 232 7.34 -6.66 -12.25
C PHE A 232 6.68 -8.00 -12.57
N GLU A 233 7.50 -8.98 -12.91
CA GLU A 233 7.06 -10.34 -13.24
C GLU A 233 6.74 -11.13 -11.95
N ASP A 234 6.00 -12.24 -12.11
CA ASP A 234 5.63 -13.11 -11.00
C ASP A 234 6.86 -13.73 -10.30
N ASP A 235 7.96 -13.94 -11.01
CA ASP A 235 9.21 -14.45 -10.44
C ASP A 235 10.04 -13.37 -9.72
N GLY A 236 9.59 -12.12 -9.73
CA GLY A 236 10.26 -10.99 -9.11
C GLY A 236 11.35 -10.36 -9.98
N THR A 237 11.37 -10.64 -11.28
CA THR A 237 12.22 -9.92 -12.25
C THR A 237 11.53 -8.67 -12.81
N PHE A 238 12.29 -7.81 -13.48
CA PHE A 238 11.76 -6.61 -14.16
C PHE A 238 11.33 -6.97 -15.59
N GLY A 239 10.18 -6.45 -16.03
CA GLY A 239 9.71 -6.59 -17.41
C GLY A 239 10.18 -5.48 -18.36
N PHE A 240 11.13 -4.66 -17.92
CA PHE A 240 11.71 -3.53 -18.66
C PHE A 240 13.25 -3.55 -18.54
N ASP A 241 13.92 -2.82 -19.42
CA ASP A 241 15.37 -2.65 -19.40
C ASP A 241 15.80 -1.16 -19.30
N GLU A 242 17.11 -0.90 -19.45
CA GLU A 242 17.66 0.46 -19.39
C GLU A 242 17.04 1.41 -20.42
N ALA A 243 16.62 0.90 -21.59
CA ALA A 243 16.06 1.71 -22.66
C ALA A 243 14.72 2.33 -22.26
N GLU A 244 13.84 1.59 -21.56
CA GLU A 244 12.58 2.16 -21.06
C GLU A 244 12.82 3.24 -20.01
N ILE A 245 13.83 3.10 -19.14
CA ILE A 245 14.18 4.16 -18.18
C ILE A 245 14.62 5.42 -18.95
N VAL A 246 15.53 5.28 -19.91
CA VAL A 246 16.02 6.42 -20.71
C VAL A 246 14.87 7.09 -21.45
N GLU A 247 14.00 6.32 -22.11
CA GLU A 247 12.86 6.85 -22.84
C GLU A 247 11.89 7.64 -21.94
N PHE A 248 11.62 7.14 -20.72
CA PHE A 248 10.78 7.85 -19.76
C PHE A 248 11.44 9.13 -19.25
N LEU A 249 12.74 9.09 -18.93
CA LEU A 249 13.48 10.29 -18.52
C LEU A 249 13.47 11.33 -19.64
N ASP A 250 13.62 10.90 -20.89
CA ASP A 250 13.65 11.78 -22.07
C ASP A 250 12.35 12.56 -22.31
N LEU A 251 11.22 12.11 -21.74
CA LEU A 251 9.95 12.84 -21.82
C LEU A 251 10.05 14.29 -21.35
N THR A 252 10.92 14.60 -20.38
CA THR A 252 11.11 15.96 -19.85
C THR A 252 12.49 16.55 -20.15
N ALA A 253 13.24 15.96 -21.10
CA ALA A 253 14.60 16.40 -21.44
C ALA A 253 14.66 17.87 -21.88
N ASP A 254 13.77 18.28 -22.79
CA ASP A 254 13.73 19.67 -23.29
C ASP A 254 13.33 20.64 -22.17
N LEU A 255 12.34 20.29 -21.34
CA LEU A 255 11.93 21.09 -20.19
C LEU A 255 13.08 21.27 -19.18
N ARG A 256 13.88 20.23 -18.92
CA ARG A 256 15.08 20.33 -18.08
C ARG A 256 16.15 21.21 -18.72
N ALA A 257 16.44 21.02 -20.00
CA ALA A 257 17.45 21.77 -20.73
C ALA A 257 17.16 23.28 -20.73
N ASP A 258 15.89 23.63 -20.91
CA ASP A 258 15.40 25.01 -20.92
C ASP A 258 15.07 25.57 -19.52
N LYS A 259 15.20 24.73 -18.47
CA LYS A 259 14.92 25.07 -17.06
C LYS A 259 13.47 25.49 -16.82
N LEU A 260 12.54 24.81 -17.48
CA LEU A 260 11.10 25.01 -17.41
C LEU A 260 10.41 24.11 -16.37
N VAL A 261 11.13 23.16 -15.76
CA VAL A 261 10.67 22.45 -14.54
C VAL A 261 11.08 23.21 -13.28
N TYR A 262 10.34 22.99 -12.20
CA TYR A 262 10.64 23.59 -10.90
C TYR A 262 12.07 23.27 -10.43
N PRO A 263 12.86 24.26 -9.96
CA PRO A 263 14.28 24.05 -9.69
C PRO A 263 14.54 23.02 -8.57
N VAL A 264 15.38 22.02 -8.86
CA VAL A 264 15.75 20.97 -7.91
C VAL A 264 16.31 21.51 -6.58
N ASP A 265 17.18 22.52 -6.61
CA ASP A 265 17.74 23.15 -5.41
C ASP A 265 16.65 23.74 -4.50
N ARG A 266 15.64 24.35 -5.12
CA ARG A 266 14.52 24.93 -4.39
C ARG A 266 13.70 23.82 -3.75
N ASN A 267 13.39 22.76 -4.50
CA ASN A 267 12.63 21.62 -4.00
C ASN A 267 13.34 20.94 -2.81
N VAL A 268 14.64 20.67 -2.93
CA VAL A 268 15.46 20.09 -1.84
C VAL A 268 15.47 20.99 -0.61
N SER A 269 15.56 22.31 -0.79
CA SER A 269 15.57 23.27 0.33
C SER A 269 14.24 23.35 1.10
N LEU A 270 13.14 22.92 0.48
CA LEU A 270 11.79 22.96 1.07
C LEU A 270 11.43 21.70 1.84
N ALA A 271 12.19 20.61 1.68
CA ALA A 271 11.88 19.31 2.27
C ALA A 271 11.55 19.43 3.78
N PRO A 272 10.47 18.79 4.27
CA PRO A 272 9.64 17.79 3.57
C PRO A 272 8.53 18.37 2.67
N LYS A 273 8.43 19.69 2.51
CA LYS A 273 7.50 20.33 1.57
C LYS A 273 8.07 20.32 0.14
N GLY A 274 7.20 20.55 -0.85
CA GLY A 274 7.55 20.68 -2.27
C GLY A 274 6.93 21.91 -2.92
N GLY A 275 7.25 22.15 -4.19
CA GLY A 275 6.80 23.32 -4.95
C GLY A 275 5.27 23.52 -4.91
N PHE A 276 4.48 22.45 -5.03
CA PHE A 276 3.02 22.53 -5.00
C PHE A 276 2.49 22.96 -3.63
N THR A 277 3.02 22.36 -2.55
CA THR A 277 2.62 22.68 -1.17
C THR A 277 2.95 24.12 -0.75
N VAL A 278 3.87 24.79 -1.43
CA VAL A 278 4.19 26.21 -1.16
C VAL A 278 3.60 27.16 -2.22
N ASN A 279 2.72 26.66 -3.08
CA ASN A 279 2.08 27.41 -4.17
C ASN A 279 3.07 27.99 -5.20
N GLU A 280 4.19 27.31 -5.44
CA GLU A 280 5.18 27.69 -6.45
C GLU A 280 5.07 26.87 -7.74
N THR A 281 4.24 25.81 -7.76
CA THR A 281 3.89 25.08 -8.98
C THR A 281 2.39 25.09 -9.26
N ALA A 282 2.02 25.07 -10.55
CA ALA A 282 0.63 25.01 -11.00
C ALA A 282 0.02 23.62 -10.87
N SER A 283 0.85 22.58 -10.90
CA SER A 283 0.43 21.20 -10.80
C SER A 283 1.46 20.31 -10.11
N GLU A 284 1.00 19.16 -9.64
CA GLU A 284 1.82 18.05 -9.15
C GLU A 284 1.04 16.75 -9.30
N MET A 285 1.67 15.71 -9.84
CA MET A 285 1.10 14.36 -9.76
C MET A 285 1.45 13.73 -8.43
N SER A 286 0.50 13.02 -7.82
CA SER A 286 0.72 12.21 -6.61
C SER A 286 -0.42 11.22 -6.44
N TRP A 287 -0.46 10.50 -5.32
CA TRP A 287 -1.62 9.72 -4.93
C TRP A 287 -2.75 10.65 -4.47
N ASP A 288 -3.97 10.40 -4.91
CA ASP A 288 -5.19 11.15 -4.59
C ASP A 288 -5.39 11.46 -3.10
N ASN A 289 -5.03 10.53 -2.22
CA ASN A 289 -5.14 10.67 -0.77
C ASN A 289 -4.25 11.79 -0.19
N PHE A 290 -3.34 12.37 -0.97
CA PHE A 290 -2.49 13.49 -0.56
C PHE A 290 -3.21 14.84 -0.58
N LEU A 291 -4.45 14.93 -1.11
CA LEU A 291 -5.22 16.18 -1.13
C LEU A 291 -5.28 16.86 0.25
N ALA A 292 -5.50 16.09 1.32
CA ALA A 292 -5.55 16.61 2.69
C ALA A 292 -4.25 17.33 3.09
N GLY A 293 -3.10 16.73 2.73
CA GLY A 293 -1.79 17.31 2.98
C GLY A 293 -1.57 18.57 2.16
N TYR A 294 -1.94 18.55 0.88
CA TYR A 294 -1.81 19.71 0.01
C TYR A 294 -2.67 20.89 0.47
N VAL A 295 -3.93 20.66 0.84
CA VAL A 295 -4.81 21.72 1.39
C VAL A 295 -4.23 22.29 2.67
N ALA A 296 -3.78 21.42 3.58
CA ALA A 296 -3.20 21.84 4.85
C ALA A 296 -1.91 22.66 4.68
N ASP A 297 -1.02 22.23 3.80
CA ASP A 297 0.29 22.86 3.64
C ASP A 297 0.29 24.10 2.76
N SER A 298 -0.54 24.12 1.71
CA SER A 298 -0.71 25.27 0.81
C SER A 298 -1.53 26.39 1.43
N GLY A 299 -2.37 26.06 2.42
CA GLY A 299 -3.29 27.01 3.07
C GLY A 299 -4.47 27.42 2.20
N THR A 300 -4.75 26.69 1.12
CA THR A 300 -5.92 26.90 0.26
C THR A 300 -6.71 25.61 0.07
N ASP A 301 -8.03 25.74 0.03
CA ASP A 301 -8.98 24.69 -0.33
C ASP A 301 -9.34 24.72 -1.83
N ASN A 302 -8.86 25.72 -2.58
CA ASN A 302 -9.06 25.84 -4.02
C ASN A 302 -8.02 25.03 -4.78
N LEU A 303 -8.07 23.71 -4.63
CA LEU A 303 -7.28 22.74 -5.39
C LEU A 303 -8.23 21.85 -6.18
N ALA A 304 -7.80 21.39 -7.35
CA ALA A 304 -8.56 20.47 -8.18
C ALA A 304 -7.77 19.17 -8.42
N MET A 305 -8.48 18.10 -8.74
CA MET A 305 -7.92 16.81 -9.12
C MET A 305 -8.41 16.41 -10.52
N ALA A 306 -7.46 16.08 -11.38
CA ALA A 306 -7.67 15.54 -12.71
C ALA A 306 -7.03 14.15 -12.85
N GLN A 307 -7.41 13.39 -13.87
CA GLN A 307 -6.67 12.16 -14.22
C GLN A 307 -5.25 12.54 -14.67
N ILE A 308 -4.29 11.64 -14.50
CA ILE A 308 -2.91 11.84 -15.00
C ILE A 308 -2.85 11.71 -16.54
N PRO A 309 -1.77 12.18 -17.19
CA PRO A 309 -1.65 12.11 -18.64
C PRO A 309 -1.59 10.66 -19.15
N SER A 310 -2.05 10.47 -20.38
CA SER A 310 -2.01 9.19 -21.11
C SER A 310 -0.87 9.16 -22.13
N ILE A 311 -0.43 7.97 -22.57
CA ILE A 311 0.55 7.87 -23.65
C ILE A 311 -0.05 8.22 -25.02
N GLU A 312 -1.33 7.93 -25.20
CA GLU A 312 -2.12 8.25 -26.38
C GLU A 312 -3.51 8.71 -25.92
N PRO A 313 -4.19 9.61 -26.65
CA PRO A 313 -5.50 10.11 -26.26
C PRO A 313 -6.51 9.00 -25.98
N GLY A 314 -7.05 9.00 -24.77
CA GLY A 314 -8.06 8.03 -24.31
C GLY A 314 -7.52 6.65 -23.92
N GLU A 315 -6.20 6.45 -23.90
CA GLU A 315 -5.59 5.24 -23.35
C GLU A 315 -5.93 5.09 -21.86
N LYS A 316 -6.28 3.86 -21.46
CA LYS A 316 -6.77 3.56 -20.11
C LYS A 316 -5.83 2.55 -19.47
N ALA A 317 -5.08 3.00 -18.48
CA ALA A 317 -4.15 2.12 -17.77
C ALA A 317 -3.95 2.52 -16.30
N LEU A 318 -4.94 3.15 -15.66
CA LEU A 318 -4.84 3.38 -14.21
C LEU A 318 -5.04 2.06 -13.46
N PHE A 319 -4.56 2.03 -12.23
CA PHE A 319 -4.77 0.94 -11.30
C PHE A 319 -5.13 1.51 -9.93
N PHE A 320 -6.00 0.81 -9.19
CA PHE A 320 -6.17 1.09 -7.77
C PHE A 320 -5.07 0.41 -6.98
N LYS A 321 -4.25 1.20 -6.30
CA LYS A 321 -3.25 0.70 -5.37
C LYS A 321 -3.86 0.55 -3.97
N PRO A 322 -3.72 -0.61 -3.31
CA PRO A 322 -4.01 -0.66 -1.89
C PRO A 322 -3.02 0.23 -1.14
N SER A 323 -3.53 1.14 -0.32
CA SER A 323 -2.66 1.90 0.59
C SER A 323 -1.89 0.92 1.49
N MET A 324 -2.60 -0.11 1.96
CA MET A 324 -2.19 -1.12 2.93
C MET A 324 -3.08 -2.36 2.75
N LEU A 325 -2.61 -3.51 3.22
CA LEU A 325 -3.36 -4.75 3.29
C LEU A 325 -3.52 -5.22 4.75
N LEU A 326 -4.41 -6.17 4.97
CA LEU A 326 -4.37 -7.04 6.15
C LEU A 326 -3.98 -8.45 5.75
N SER A 327 -2.99 -9.02 6.42
CA SER A 327 -2.49 -10.38 6.22
C SER A 327 -2.52 -11.17 7.53
N SER A 328 -2.40 -12.49 7.43
CA SER A 328 -2.27 -13.38 8.59
C SER A 328 -0.96 -14.16 8.51
N GLY A 329 -0.29 -14.38 9.64
CA GLY A 329 0.92 -15.19 9.69
C GLY A 329 0.59 -16.67 9.46
N ALA A 330 1.39 -17.36 8.63
CA ALA A 330 1.23 -18.79 8.35
C ALA A 330 1.30 -19.69 9.61
N ASN A 331 1.84 -19.16 10.72
CA ASN A 331 1.94 -19.84 12.00
C ASN A 331 0.72 -19.60 12.94
N THR A 332 -0.35 -18.94 12.48
CA THR A 332 -1.56 -18.78 13.28
C THR A 332 -2.15 -20.13 13.67
N LYS A 333 -2.67 -20.22 14.91
CA LYS A 333 -3.42 -21.40 15.37
C LYS A 333 -4.92 -21.25 15.19
N TYR A 334 -5.37 -20.08 14.76
CA TYR A 334 -6.77 -19.66 14.74
C TYR A 334 -7.11 -18.99 13.39
N PRO A 335 -6.90 -19.68 12.26
CA PRO A 335 -6.96 -19.04 10.96
C PRO A 335 -8.38 -18.58 10.58
N GLU A 336 -9.42 -19.31 10.97
CA GLU A 336 -10.83 -18.88 10.79
C GLU A 336 -11.17 -17.61 11.59
N GLN A 337 -10.70 -17.51 12.83
CA GLN A 337 -10.92 -16.33 13.66
C GLN A 337 -10.08 -15.14 13.20
N ALA A 338 -8.87 -15.37 12.67
CA ALA A 338 -8.06 -14.35 12.01
C ALA A 338 -8.76 -13.81 10.75
N ALA A 339 -9.28 -14.69 9.89
CA ALA A 339 -10.06 -14.31 8.72
C ALA A 339 -11.34 -13.55 9.10
N THR A 340 -12.03 -13.96 10.17
CA THR A 340 -13.21 -13.24 10.71
C THR A 340 -12.86 -11.82 11.16
N LEU A 341 -11.71 -11.64 11.83
CA LEU A 341 -11.23 -10.32 12.23
C LEU A 341 -10.86 -9.47 11.00
N ILE A 342 -10.18 -10.04 10.01
CA ILE A 342 -9.87 -9.36 8.75
C ILE A 342 -11.16 -8.90 8.07
N ASN A 343 -12.13 -9.79 7.88
CA ASN A 343 -13.41 -9.44 7.27
C ASN A 343 -14.09 -8.30 8.01
N PHE A 344 -14.26 -8.41 9.32
CA PHE A 344 -14.90 -7.36 10.12
C PHE A 344 -14.22 -5.99 9.97
N LEU A 345 -12.89 -5.95 10.02
CA LEU A 345 -12.14 -4.69 9.90
C LEU A 345 -12.29 -4.05 8.52
N LEU A 346 -12.67 -4.83 7.50
CA LEU A 346 -12.67 -4.40 6.10
C LEU A 346 -14.06 -4.24 5.48
N THR A 347 -15.11 -4.83 6.07
CA THR A 347 -16.47 -4.75 5.53
C THR A 347 -17.49 -4.12 6.48
N ASP A 348 -17.17 -3.96 7.77
CA ASP A 348 -18.13 -3.37 8.70
C ASP A 348 -18.30 -1.85 8.47
N PRO A 349 -19.50 -1.34 8.16
CA PRO A 349 -19.71 0.07 7.83
C PRO A 349 -19.30 1.03 8.96
N GLU A 350 -19.43 0.62 10.22
CA GLU A 350 -19.06 1.46 11.35
C GLU A 350 -17.53 1.59 11.45
N VAL A 351 -16.77 0.59 11.02
CA VAL A 351 -15.32 0.70 10.86
C VAL A 351 -14.97 1.72 9.77
N GLY A 352 -15.71 1.73 8.65
CA GLY A 352 -15.62 2.78 7.63
C GLY A 352 -15.82 4.18 8.20
N ARG A 353 -16.88 4.36 9.02
CA ARG A 353 -17.17 5.63 9.71
C ARG A 353 -16.05 6.05 10.69
N ILE A 354 -15.49 5.10 11.43
CA ILE A 354 -14.41 5.36 12.39
C ILE A 354 -13.13 5.81 11.69
N PHE A 355 -12.78 5.21 10.55
CA PHE A 355 -11.53 5.49 9.87
C PHE A 355 -11.62 6.62 8.84
N GLY A 356 -12.78 6.85 8.22
CA GLY A 356 -12.91 7.74 7.07
C GLY A 356 -11.89 7.37 5.99
N THR A 357 -11.23 8.37 5.40
CA THR A 357 -10.15 8.17 4.42
C THR A 357 -8.75 8.11 5.03
N SER A 358 -8.61 8.00 6.37
CA SER A 358 -7.30 8.04 7.06
C SER A 358 -6.33 6.91 6.69
N LYS A 359 -6.85 5.90 5.98
CA LYS A 359 -6.12 4.77 5.43
C LYS A 359 -6.24 4.72 3.90
N GLY A 360 -6.57 5.81 3.21
CA GLY A 360 -7.07 5.78 1.83
C GLY A 360 -8.59 5.59 1.79
N VAL A 361 -9.20 5.66 0.61
CA VAL A 361 -10.65 5.46 0.43
C VAL A 361 -11.01 4.01 0.74
N PRO A 362 -12.01 3.70 1.60
CA PRO A 362 -12.32 2.30 1.92
C PRO A 362 -12.60 1.47 0.66
N ALA A 363 -11.96 0.30 0.60
CA ALA A 363 -12.01 -0.59 -0.56
C ALA A 363 -13.41 -1.19 -0.75
N ASP A 364 -14.02 -1.61 0.36
CA ASP A 364 -15.40 -2.10 0.42
C ASP A 364 -16.41 -0.96 0.23
N ASP A 365 -17.42 -1.19 -0.61
CA ASP A 365 -18.42 -0.20 -0.96
C ASP A 365 -19.36 0.16 0.20
N GLU A 366 -19.70 -0.79 1.08
CA GLU A 366 -20.50 -0.51 2.28
C GLU A 366 -19.72 0.35 3.29
N GLN A 367 -18.43 0.06 3.52
CA GLN A 367 -17.56 0.94 4.32
C GLN A 367 -17.44 2.32 3.72
N ARG A 368 -17.22 2.42 2.41
CA ARG A 368 -17.07 3.69 1.70
C ARG A 368 -18.34 4.54 1.80
N ALA A 369 -19.50 3.92 1.65
CA ALA A 369 -20.81 4.58 1.80
C ALA A 369 -21.09 5.11 3.22
N ALA A 370 -20.39 4.59 4.24
CA ALA A 370 -20.52 5.03 5.63
C ALA A 370 -19.56 6.15 6.03
N VAL A 371 -18.62 6.54 5.16
CA VAL A 371 -17.71 7.67 5.39
C VAL A 371 -18.50 9.00 5.41
N ASP A 372 -18.11 9.93 6.28
CA ASP A 372 -18.69 11.28 6.30
C ASP A 372 -18.20 12.10 5.08
N THR A 373 -19.03 12.15 4.04
CA THR A 373 -18.78 12.91 2.82
C THR A 373 -19.54 14.24 2.81
N THR A 374 -19.54 14.97 3.92
CA THR A 374 -20.08 16.34 3.96
C THR A 374 -19.58 17.15 2.76
N GLU A 375 -20.49 17.80 2.03
CA GLU A 375 -20.19 18.50 0.78
C GLU A 375 -18.99 19.46 0.92
N GLY A 376 -18.02 19.31 0.02
CA GLY A 376 -16.78 20.10 0.02
C GLY A 376 -15.68 19.58 0.95
N SER A 377 -15.92 18.54 1.77
CA SER A 377 -14.86 17.91 2.55
C SER A 377 -13.80 17.29 1.64
N VAL A 378 -12.56 17.18 2.14
CA VAL A 378 -11.47 16.51 1.41
C VAL A 378 -11.85 15.06 1.10
N ASP A 379 -12.48 14.37 2.04
CA ASP A 379 -12.95 12.98 1.85
C ASP A 379 -13.94 12.87 0.70
N ALA A 380 -14.90 13.79 0.61
CA ALA A 380 -15.87 13.82 -0.47
C ALA A 380 -15.20 14.08 -1.83
N GLN A 381 -14.17 14.92 -1.88
CA GLN A 381 -13.43 15.21 -3.12
C GLN A 381 -12.62 14.01 -3.60
N VAL A 382 -11.92 13.30 -2.69
CA VAL A 382 -11.12 12.11 -3.05
C VAL A 382 -12.04 10.98 -3.51
N ILE A 383 -13.13 10.70 -2.80
CA ILE A 383 -14.11 9.67 -3.20
C ILE A 383 -14.73 10.00 -4.56
N ALA A 384 -15.19 11.24 -4.76
CA ALA A 384 -15.77 11.66 -6.05
C ALA A 384 -14.77 11.58 -7.20
N TYR A 385 -13.48 11.77 -6.92
CA TYR A 385 -12.42 11.61 -7.91
C TYR A 385 -12.20 10.15 -8.30
N GLU A 386 -12.06 9.25 -7.33
CA GLU A 386 -11.95 7.81 -7.63
C GLU A 386 -13.17 7.30 -8.41
N GLU A 387 -14.39 7.74 -8.07
CA GLU A 387 -15.61 7.43 -8.83
C GLU A 387 -15.54 7.98 -10.27
N LYS A 388 -15.00 9.18 -10.48
CA LYS A 388 -14.83 9.80 -11.81
C LYS A 388 -13.84 9.01 -12.67
N VAL A 389 -12.75 8.49 -12.08
CA VAL A 389 -11.69 7.80 -12.83
C VAL A 389 -11.81 6.27 -12.83
N ALA A 390 -12.85 5.71 -12.20
CA ALA A 390 -13.04 4.25 -12.12
C ALA A 390 -13.06 3.58 -13.50
N GLU A 391 -13.62 4.22 -14.54
CA GLU A 391 -13.60 3.66 -15.90
C GLU A 391 -12.21 3.66 -16.57
N GLN A 392 -11.24 4.38 -15.99
CA GLN A 392 -9.84 4.42 -16.43
C GLN A 392 -9.00 3.35 -15.72
N VAL A 393 -9.53 2.76 -14.65
CA VAL A 393 -8.88 1.70 -13.88
C VAL A 393 -9.11 0.37 -14.59
N THR A 394 -8.13 -0.01 -15.39
CA THR A 394 -8.14 -1.23 -16.22
C THR A 394 -6.98 -2.16 -15.87
N GLU A 395 -5.97 -1.65 -15.17
CA GLU A 395 -4.78 -2.38 -14.79
C GLU A 395 -4.84 -2.86 -13.34
N SER A 396 -4.16 -3.97 -13.09
CA SER A 396 -3.94 -4.46 -11.73
C SER A 396 -2.73 -3.77 -11.10
N THR A 397 -2.71 -3.65 -9.77
CA THR A 397 -1.54 -3.09 -9.10
C THR A 397 -0.30 -3.96 -9.35
N PRO A 398 0.80 -3.39 -9.88
CA PRO A 398 2.06 -4.12 -9.98
C PRO A 398 2.58 -4.49 -8.59
N ILE A 399 2.78 -5.79 -8.34
CA ILE A 399 3.32 -6.27 -7.06
C ILE A 399 4.83 -6.08 -7.06
N PRO A 400 5.37 -5.20 -6.18
CA PRO A 400 6.78 -4.86 -6.18
C PRO A 400 7.73 -6.07 -6.07
N VAL A 401 8.92 -5.93 -6.67
CA VAL A 401 10.05 -6.82 -6.43
C VAL A 401 10.59 -6.67 -5.01
N LYS A 402 11.38 -7.65 -4.56
CA LYS A 402 12.13 -7.52 -3.31
C LYS A 402 13.06 -6.30 -3.35
N GLY A 403 13.20 -5.60 -2.22
CA GLY A 403 14.07 -4.43 -2.15
C GLY A 403 13.50 -3.17 -2.81
N PHE A 404 12.19 -3.15 -3.12
CA PHE A 404 11.52 -2.02 -3.78
C PHE A 404 11.81 -0.65 -3.13
N GLY A 405 11.78 -0.56 -1.80
CA GLY A 405 12.07 0.70 -1.11
C GLY A 405 13.50 1.21 -1.35
N THR A 406 14.47 0.32 -1.52
CA THR A 406 15.86 0.68 -1.83
C THR A 406 15.97 1.25 -3.24
N ILE A 407 15.41 0.54 -4.24
CA ILE A 407 15.46 0.98 -5.64
C ILE A 407 14.62 2.25 -5.88
N GLU A 408 13.51 2.42 -5.14
CA GLU A 408 12.71 3.65 -5.17
C GLU A 408 13.47 4.83 -4.56
N SER A 409 14.20 4.61 -3.45
CA SER A 409 15.07 5.63 -2.87
C SER A 409 16.22 5.99 -3.82
N LYS A 410 16.83 5.00 -4.47
CA LYS A 410 17.90 5.22 -5.46
C LYS A 410 17.39 6.02 -6.65
N TRP A 411 16.19 5.73 -7.16
CA TRP A 411 15.55 6.51 -8.22
C TRP A 411 15.45 8.00 -7.84
N ARG A 412 14.95 8.32 -6.63
CA ARG A 412 14.85 9.71 -6.16
C ARG A 412 16.22 10.39 -6.08
N THR A 413 17.24 9.72 -5.55
CA THR A 413 18.60 10.28 -5.49
C THR A 413 19.17 10.56 -6.88
N LEU A 414 19.02 9.60 -7.81
CA LEU A 414 19.47 9.79 -9.19
C LEU A 414 18.67 10.89 -9.90
N ALA A 415 17.39 11.06 -9.57
CA ALA A 415 16.56 12.13 -10.13
C ALA A 415 17.03 13.52 -9.69
N GLU A 416 17.48 13.67 -8.44
CA GLU A 416 18.13 14.90 -7.98
C GLU A 416 19.41 15.16 -8.77
N GLU A 417 20.28 14.14 -8.93
CA GLU A 417 21.51 14.24 -9.72
C GLU A 417 21.25 14.59 -11.20
N LEU A 418 20.21 14.01 -11.80
CA LEU A 418 19.77 14.33 -13.16
C LEU A 418 19.26 15.77 -13.24
N GLY A 419 18.45 16.22 -12.26
CA GLY A 419 17.98 17.59 -12.15
C GLY A 419 19.11 18.61 -11.94
N TYR A 420 20.21 18.20 -11.30
CA TYR A 420 21.45 18.98 -11.19
C TYR A 420 22.29 18.99 -12.48
N GLY A 421 21.96 18.13 -13.45
CA GLY A 421 22.75 17.92 -14.66
C GLY A 421 24.10 17.27 -14.38
N THR A 422 24.24 16.52 -13.30
CA THR A 422 25.50 15.83 -12.95
C THR A 422 25.64 14.45 -13.57
N ILE A 423 24.53 13.88 -14.05
CA ILE A 423 24.47 12.58 -14.75
C ILE A 423 23.58 12.68 -16.00
N THR A 424 23.78 11.78 -16.95
CA THR A 424 22.91 11.59 -18.13
C THR A 424 21.77 10.61 -17.83
N PRO A 425 20.70 10.54 -18.65
CA PRO A 425 19.70 9.47 -18.57
C PRO A 425 20.31 8.06 -18.65
N GLU A 426 21.36 7.87 -19.47
CA GLU A 426 22.06 6.59 -19.56
C GLU A 426 22.82 6.26 -18.27
N ASP A 427 23.54 7.23 -17.68
CA ASP A 427 24.20 7.06 -16.38
C ASP A 427 23.18 6.77 -15.26
N PHE A 428 21.99 7.37 -15.33
CA PHE A 428 20.89 7.10 -14.41
C PHE A 428 20.46 5.64 -14.52
N ALA A 429 20.14 5.17 -15.72
CA ALA A 429 19.65 3.82 -15.96
C ALA A 429 20.67 2.76 -15.50
N GLU A 430 21.94 2.91 -15.90
CA GLU A 430 23.03 1.99 -15.50
C GLU A 430 23.17 1.91 -13.98
N GLN A 431 23.20 3.07 -13.30
CA GLN A 431 23.35 3.12 -11.84
C GLN A 431 22.13 2.59 -11.10
N TRP A 432 20.93 2.79 -11.65
CA TRP A 432 19.71 2.26 -11.06
C TRP A 432 19.66 0.74 -11.17
N PHE A 433 19.96 0.18 -12.36
CA PHE A 433 20.00 -1.27 -12.56
C PHE A 433 21.08 -1.94 -11.71
N ALA A 434 22.26 -1.32 -11.56
CA ALA A 434 23.29 -1.83 -10.66
C ALA A 434 22.83 -1.93 -9.20
N GLU A 435 22.04 -0.97 -8.71
CA GLU A 435 21.44 -1.05 -7.37
C GLU A 435 20.30 -2.09 -7.31
N ALA A 436 19.52 -2.19 -8.39
CA ALA A 436 18.42 -3.13 -8.50
C ALA A 436 18.91 -4.58 -8.44
N GLU A 437 19.98 -4.92 -9.18
CA GLU A 437 20.61 -6.25 -9.14
C GLU A 437 21.13 -6.63 -7.74
N LEU A 438 21.54 -5.65 -6.93
CA LEU A 438 21.99 -5.89 -5.55
C LEU A 438 20.82 -6.02 -4.59
N SER A 439 19.75 -5.26 -4.81
CA SER A 439 18.60 -5.14 -3.91
C SER A 439 17.58 -6.27 -4.05
N THR A 440 17.47 -6.86 -5.25
CA THR A 440 16.47 -7.91 -5.55
C THR A 440 16.97 -9.33 -5.25
N GLN A 441 18.25 -9.52 -4.89
CA GLN A 441 18.85 -10.82 -4.52
C GLN A 441 18.33 -11.42 -3.23
#